data_AF-A0A7J8REF8-F1
#
_entry.id   AF-A0A7J8REF8-F1
#
_cell.length_a   1.000
_cell.length_b   1.000
_cell.length_c   1.000
_cell.angle_alpha   90.00
_cell.angle_beta   90.00
_cell.angle_gamma   90.00
#
_symmetry.space_group_name_H-M   'P 1'
#
loop_
_entity.id
_entity.type
_entity.pdbx_description
1 polymer ?
#
loop_
_entity_poly.entity_id
_entity_poly.type
_entity_poly.pdbx_seq_one_letter_code
_entity_poly.pdbx_strand_id
1 'polypeptide(L)' 'MLEVISVCYYGNPAKINMSWSNDNPGRRFFGCKKFGSRFQKPCRFFT' A
#
# COMPACT_ATOMS: atom_id res chain seq x y z
N MET A 1 -16.69 -5.05 11.23
CA MET A 1 -15.44 -5.59 10.65
C MET A 1 -14.31 -4.94 11.43
N LEU A 2 -13.58 -5.70 12.25
CA LEU A 2 -12.36 -5.17 12.89
C LEU A 2 -11.39 -4.86 11.75
N GLU A 3 -11.07 -3.58 11.54
CA GLU A 3 -10.02 -3.19 10.60
C GLU A 3 -8.72 -3.84 11.08
N VAL A 4 -8.31 -4.94 10.45
CA VAL A 4 -7.00 -5.52 10.68
C VAL A 4 -6.00 -4.50 10.16
N ILE A 5 -5.39 -3.73 11.06
CA ILE A 5 -4.37 -2.75 10.73
C ILE A 5 -3.18 -3.51 10.14
N SER A 6 -3.06 -3.46 8.81
CA SER A 6 -1.90 -4.02 8.13
C SER A 6 -0.70 -3.12 8.41
N VAL A 7 0.44 -3.72 8.80
CA VAL A 7 1.67 -2.99 9.12
C VAL A 7 2.70 -3.29 8.03
N CYS A 8 3.29 -2.24 7.44
CA CYS A 8 4.34 -2.42 6.42
C CYS A 8 5.70 -2.76 7.07
N TYR A 9 6.70 -3.17 6.29
CA TYR A 9 8.02 -3.58 6.82
C TYR A 9 8.82 -2.47 7.55
N TYR A 10 8.32 -1.23 7.58
CA TYR A 10 8.87 -0.17 8.43
C TYR A 10 8.19 -0.08 9.80
N GLY A 11 7.28 -1.00 10.14
CA GLY A 11 6.49 -0.93 11.37
C GLY A 11 5.37 0.12 11.34
N ASN A 12 5.13 0.76 10.20
CA ASN A 12 4.09 1.80 10.06
C ASN A 12 2.77 1.21 9.53
N PRO A 13 1.61 1.74 9.92
CA PRO A 13 0.33 1.38 9.34
C PRO A 13 0.33 1.53 7.81
N ALA A 14 -0.14 0.50 7.12
CA ALA A 14 -0.37 0.53 5.69
C ALA A 14 -1.58 1.41 5.37
N LYS A 15 -1.57 2.02 4.19
CA LYS A 15 -2.70 2.79 3.66
C LYS A 15 -3.40 2.02 2.54
N ILE A 16 -4.70 2.22 2.40
CA ILE A 16 -5.43 1.76 1.22
C ILE A 16 -5.00 2.63 0.02
N ASN A 17 -4.63 1.97 -1.07
CA ASN A 17 -4.38 2.59 -2.37
C ASN A 17 -5.27 1.95 -3.42
N MET A 18 -5.50 2.68 -4.51
CA MET A 18 -6.11 2.14 -5.72
C MET A 18 -5.02 1.77 -6.72
N SER A 19 -5.20 0.64 -7.40
CA SER A 19 -4.33 0.20 -8.47
C SER A 19 -4.43 1.13 -9.69
N TRP A 20 -3.27 1.43 -10.29
CA TRP A 20 -3.12 2.23 -11.50
C TRP A 20 -2.84 1.36 -12.74
N SER A 21 -2.63 0.05 -12.56
CA SER A 21 -2.32 -0.85 -13.67
C SER A 21 -3.58 -1.16 -14.47
N ASN A 22 -3.46 -1.19 -15.79
CA ASN A 22 -4.54 -1.57 -16.69
C ASN A 22 -5.05 -3.00 -16.45
N ASP A 23 -4.21 -3.89 -15.91
CA ASP A 23 -4.57 -5.29 -15.61
C ASP A 23 -5.44 -5.43 -14.34
N ASN A 24 -5.46 -4.41 -13.48
CA ASN A 24 -6.18 -4.42 -12.21
C ASN A 24 -6.90 -3.07 -11.98
N PRO A 25 -7.80 -2.64 -12.88
CA PRO A 25 -8.47 -1.36 -12.75
C PRO A 25 -9.39 -1.37 -11.53
N GLY A 26 -9.35 -0.31 -10.72
CA GLY A 26 -10.25 -0.12 -9.58
C GLY A 26 -10.01 -1.02 -8.36
N ARG A 27 -9.09 -2.00 -8.42
CA ARG A 27 -8.74 -2.82 -7.25
C ARG A 27 -8.07 -1.97 -6.17
N ARG A 28 -8.46 -2.22 -4.92
CA ARG A 28 -7.85 -1.61 -3.74
C ARG A 28 -6.87 -2.59 -3.11
N PHE A 29 -5.78 -2.07 -2.56
CA PHE A 29 -4.76 -2.84 -1.87
C PHE A 29 -4.22 -2.04 -0.68
N PHE A 30 -3.73 -2.72 0.35
CA PHE A 30 -2.99 -2.08 1.43
C PHE A 30 -1.53 -1.96 1.00
N GLY A 31 -0.94 -0.77 1.11
CA GLY A 31 0.45 -0.53 0.73
C GLY A 31 1.18 0.38 1.71
N CYS A 32 2.50 0.37 1.63
CA CYS A 32 3.32 1.32 2.40
C CYS A 32 2.87 2.77 2.13
N LYS A 33 2.91 3.64 3.15
CA LYS A 33 2.64 5.09 2.98
C LYS A 33 3.51 5.73 1.89
N LYS A 34 4.73 5.22 1.70
CA LYS A 34 5.70 5.67 0.71
C LYS A 34 5.55 4.99 -0.66
N PHE A 35 4.59 4.07 -0.82
CA PHE A 35 4.38 3.35 -2.08
C PHE A 35 4.12 4.33 -3.23
N GLY A 36 4.83 4.16 -4.35
CA GLY A 36 4.77 5.05 -5.51
C GLY A 36 5.51 6.39 -5.35
N SER A 37 6.14 6.67 -4.21
CA SER A 37 6.95 7.88 -4.04
C SER A 37 8.21 7.81 -4.90
N ARG A 38 8.45 8.86 -5.70
CA ARG A 38 9.72 9.05 -6.42
C ARG A 38 10.83 9.60 -5.52
N PHE A 39 10.47 10.18 -4.38
CA PHE A 39 11.39 10.89 -3.48
C PHE A 39 11.84 10.04 -2.29
N GLN A 40 11.06 9.03 -1.91
CA GLN A 40 11.38 8.16 -0.77
C GLN A 40 11.33 6.70 -1.19
N LYS A 41 12.36 5.93 -0.82
CA LYS A 41 12.40 4.48 -1.06
C LYS A 41 11.24 3.79 -0.31
N PRO A 42 10.29 3.15 -1.00
CA PRO A 42 9.25 2.37 -0.34
C PRO A 42 9.81 1.02 0.14
N CYS A 43 9.26 0.46 1.22
CA CYS A 43 9.60 -0.90 1.66
C CYS A 43 8.97 -2.00 0.79
N ARG A 44 8.22 -1.63 -0.25
CA ARG A 44 7.57 -2.54 -1.22
C ARG A 44 6.51 -3.48 -0.64
N PHE A 45 6.05 -3.25 0.59
CA PHE A 45 4.87 -3.94 1.14
C PHE A 45 3.61 -3.61 0.32
N PHE A 46 2.87 -4.66 -0.09
CA PHE A 46 1.51 -4.59 -0.61
C PHE A 46 0.74 -5.89 -0.28
N THR A 47 -0.57 -5.81 -0.04
CA THR A 47 -1.49 -6.96 0.10
C THR A 47 -2.89 -6.63 -0.38
#